data_AF-A0A945QYC8-F1
#
_entry.id   AF-A0A945QYC8-F1
#
_cell.length_a   1.000
_cell.length_b   1.000
_cell.length_c   1.000
_cell.angle_alpha   90.00
_cell.angle_beta   90.00
_cell.angle_gamma   90.00
#
_symmetry.space_group_name_H-M   'P 1'
#
loop_
_entity.id
_entity.type
_entity.pdbx_description
1 polymer ?
#
loop_
_entity_poly.entity_id
_entity_poly.type
_entity_poly.pdbx_seq_one_letter_code
_entity_poly.pdbx_strand_id
1 'polypeptide(L)'
;MNGRFIDNLTKVYGIYTGGFICFILLMALLEYFGVSAATIGILFVAFTIVIYALIGWLSRTMQVDAYYVAGREVPAVYNGMATAADWMSGASFVALAGGIYFGGYGYLAFVVGWTGGYVLVNSLMAPYLRKFGCYTVPDFIGTRYGGNFARF
;
A
#
# COMPACT_ATOMS: atom_id res chain seq x y z
N MET A 1 19.16 -19.71 1.23
CA MET A 1 18.15 -20.47 2.01
C MET A 1 16.76 -19.84 1.75
N ASN A 2 16.31 -19.74 0.49
CA ASN A 2 15.35 -18.69 0.08
C ASN A 2 13.92 -19.16 -0.27
N GLY A 3 13.52 -20.40 0.06
CA GLY A 3 12.14 -20.87 -0.19
C GLY A 3 11.12 -20.44 0.88
N ARG A 4 11.53 -20.43 2.16
CA ARG A 4 10.56 -20.46 3.27
C ARG A 4 9.67 -19.23 3.45
N PHE A 5 10.10 -18.05 2.99
CA PHE A 5 9.30 -16.81 3.08
C PHE A 5 8.32 -16.70 1.93
N ILE A 6 8.80 -16.90 0.69
CA ILE A 6 7.97 -16.80 -0.52
C ILE A 6 6.90 -17.88 -0.56
N ASP A 7 7.25 -19.11 -0.16
CA ASP A 7 6.33 -20.24 -0.15
C ASP A 7 5.16 -20.05 0.83
N ASN A 8 5.32 -19.18 1.83
CA ASN A 8 4.30 -18.89 2.85
C ASN A 8 3.51 -17.60 2.58
N LEU A 9 3.89 -16.77 1.60
CA LEU A 9 3.21 -15.49 1.33
C LEU A 9 1.72 -15.72 1.08
N THR A 10 1.35 -16.63 0.18
CA THR A 10 -0.06 -16.92 -0.13
C THR A 10 -0.85 -17.32 1.12
N LYS A 11 -0.23 -18.09 2.02
CA LYS A 11 -0.86 -18.50 3.28
C LYS A 11 -1.02 -17.33 4.24
N VAL A 12 -0.01 -16.47 4.38
CA VAL A 12 -0.06 -15.27 5.22
C VAL A 12 -1.14 -14.31 4.73
N TYR A 13 -1.16 -14.02 3.42
CA TYR A 13 -2.22 -13.21 2.80
C TYR A 13 -3.59 -13.84 2.96
N GLY A 14 -3.72 -15.16 2.79
CA GLY A 14 -4.97 -15.88 3.01
C GLY A 14 -5.50 -15.75 4.44
N ILE A 15 -4.61 -15.91 5.43
CA ILE A 15 -4.96 -15.71 6.85
C ILE A 15 -5.38 -14.26 7.11
N TYR A 16 -4.64 -13.29 6.56
CA TYR A 16 -4.95 -11.88 6.72
C TYR A 16 -6.31 -11.52 6.13
N THR A 17 -6.56 -11.91 4.88
CA THR A 17 -7.83 -11.68 4.18
C THR A 17 -8.98 -12.37 4.91
N GLY A 18 -8.79 -13.62 5.34
CA GLY A 18 -9.80 -14.34 6.13
C GLY A 18 -10.11 -13.65 7.45
N GLY A 19 -9.08 -13.22 8.20
CA GLY A 19 -9.23 -12.47 9.44
C GLY A 19 -9.95 -11.13 9.23
N PHE A 20 -9.66 -10.43 8.13
CA PHE A 20 -10.33 -9.20 7.77
C PHE A 20 -11.82 -9.42 7.43
N ILE A 21 -12.14 -10.48 6.68
CA ILE A 21 -13.54 -10.85 6.39
C ILE A 21 -14.28 -11.19 7.69
N CYS A 22 -13.68 -12.00 8.57
CA CYS A 22 -14.24 -12.31 9.88
C CYS A 22 -14.48 -11.05 10.71
N PHE A 23 -13.55 -10.09 10.68
CA PHE A 23 -13.71 -8.81 11.36
C PHE A 23 -14.89 -8.01 10.79
N ILE A 24 -15.05 -7.92 9.46
CA ILE A 24 -16.20 -7.26 8.83
C ILE A 24 -17.52 -7.92 9.25
N LEU A 25 -17.58 -9.25 9.22
CA LEU A 25 -18.78 -9.98 9.62
C LEU A 25 -19.11 -9.75 11.10
N LEU A 26 -18.09 -9.70 11.96
CA LEU A 26 -18.26 -9.33 13.37
C LEU A 26 -18.81 -7.91 13.52
N MET A 27 -18.30 -6.94 12.76
CA MET A 27 -18.82 -5.56 12.80
C MET A 27 -20.28 -5.49 12.33
N ALA A 28 -20.63 -6.19 11.25
CA ALA A 28 -22.01 -6.27 10.77
C ALA A 28 -22.95 -6.92 11.79
N LEU A 29 -22.47 -7.93 12.52
CA LEU A 29 -23.23 -8.56 13.60
C LEU A 29 -23.41 -7.61 14.79
N LEU A 30 -22.36 -6.86 15.18
CA LEU A 30 -22.48 -5.84 16.22
C LEU A 30 -23.47 -4.74 15.85
N GLU A 31 -23.47 -4.31 14.58
CA GLU A 31 -24.44 -3.37 14.04
C GLU A 31 -25.87 -3.93 14.14
N TYR A 32 -26.07 -5.20 13.75
CA TYR A 32 -27.36 -5.89 13.86
C TYR A 32 -27.88 -5.94 15.32
N PHE A 33 -26.99 -6.12 16.30
CA PHE A 33 -27.35 -6.07 17.72
C PHE A 33 -27.52 -4.65 18.28
N GLY A 34 -27.47 -3.62 17.44
CA GLY A 34 -27.76 -2.23 17.81
C GLY A 34 -26.57 -1.45 18.37
N VAL A 35 -25.33 -1.91 18.15
CA VAL A 35 -24.14 -1.11 18.50
C VAL A 35 -24.09 0.15 17.65
N SER A 36 -23.80 1.29 18.28
CA SER A 36 -23.78 2.59 17.59
C SER A 36 -22.71 2.66 16.49
N ALA A 37 -23.02 3.37 15.40
CA ALA A 37 -22.10 3.61 14.28
C ALA A 37 -20.77 4.24 14.73
N ALA A 38 -20.80 5.13 15.74
CA ALA A 38 -19.59 5.73 16.30
C ALA A 38 -18.67 4.68 16.94
N THR A 39 -19.25 3.71 17.67
CA THR A 39 -18.48 2.62 18.28
C THR A 39 -17.90 1.70 17.21
N ILE A 40 -18.68 1.36 16.18
CA ILE A 40 -18.21 0.57 15.03
C ILE A 40 -17.03 1.26 14.33
N GLY A 41 -17.13 2.57 14.09
CA GLY A 41 -16.06 3.36 13.49
C GLY A 41 -14.77 3.33 14.32
N ILE A 42 -14.87 3.48 15.64
CA ILE A 42 -13.73 3.38 16.55
C ILE A 42 -13.10 1.98 16.48
N LEU A 43 -13.90 0.92 16.46
CA LEU A 43 -13.41 -0.46 16.36
C LEU A 43 -12.67 -0.71 15.04
N PHE A 44 -13.17 -0.20 13.91
CA PHE A 44 -12.48 -0.29 12.62
C PHE A 44 -11.10 0.38 12.64
N VAL A 45 -11.02 1.60 13.18
CA VAL A 45 -9.75 2.33 13.28
C VAL A 45 -8.79 1.63 14.25
N ALA A 46 -9.27 1.23 15.44
CA ALA A 46 -8.46 0.54 16.42
C ALA A 46 -7.90 -0.78 15.87
N PHE A 47 -8.73 -1.55 15.16
CA PHE A 47 -8.33 -2.81 14.55
C PHE A 47 -7.19 -2.63 13.53
N THR A 48 -7.31 -1.66 12.63
CA THR A 48 -6.26 -1.39 11.62
C THR A 48 -4.95 -0.93 12.26
N ILE A 49 -5.00 -0.05 13.28
CA ILE A 49 -3.82 0.38 14.03
C ILE A 49 -3.14 -0.80 14.72
N VAL A 50 -3.91 -1.62 15.46
CA VAL A 50 -3.38 -2.77 16.20
C VAL A 50 -2.73 -3.78 15.24
N ILE A 51 -3.40 -4.07 14.12
CA ILE A 51 -2.84 -4.96 13.11
C ILE A 51 -1.52 -4.45 12.54
N TYR A 52 -1.45 -3.18 12.14
CA TYR A 52 -0.20 -2.64 11.59
C TYR A 52 0.91 -2.61 12.63
N ALA A 53 0.60 -2.28 13.88
CA ALA A 53 1.56 -2.34 14.98
C ALA A 53 2.08 -3.78 15.20
N LEU A 54 1.20 -4.78 15.17
CA LEU A 54 1.59 -6.19 15.28
C LEU A 54 2.45 -6.63 14.11
N ILE A 55 2.08 -6.30 12.87
CA ILE A 55 2.88 -6.62 11.68
C ILE A 55 4.25 -5.96 11.77
N GLY A 56 4.33 -4.70 12.17
CA GLY A 56 5.58 -3.96 12.37
C GLY A 56 6.46 -4.59 13.45
N TRP A 57 5.87 -5.02 14.57
CA TRP A 57 6.60 -5.74 15.62
C TRP A 57 7.16 -7.07 15.12
N LEU A 58 6.32 -7.88 14.47
CA LEU A 58 6.69 -9.21 13.97
C LEU A 58 7.72 -9.14 12.83
N SER A 59 7.66 -8.08 12.02
CA SER A 59 8.52 -7.87 10.84
C SER A 59 9.71 -6.95 11.13
N ARG A 60 10.00 -6.65 12.39
CA ARG A 60 11.10 -5.75 12.77
C ARG A 60 12.44 -6.25 12.24
N THR A 61 13.23 -5.34 11.66
CA THR A 61 14.54 -5.65 11.11
C THR A 61 15.50 -4.48 11.28
N MET A 62 16.78 -4.77 11.49
CA MET A 62 17.87 -3.77 11.55
C MET A 62 18.66 -3.72 10.23
N GLN A 63 18.33 -4.58 9.26
CA GLN A 63 19.01 -4.64 7.97
C GLN A 63 18.36 -3.66 7.00
N VAL A 64 19.16 -2.76 6.42
CA VAL A 64 18.71 -1.68 5.53
C VAL A 64 17.99 -2.24 4.29
N ASP A 65 18.55 -3.26 3.64
CA ASP A 65 17.92 -3.92 2.48
C ASP A 65 16.57 -4.57 2.82
N ALA A 66 16.46 -5.18 4.00
CA ALA A 66 15.20 -5.79 4.45
C ALA A 66 14.16 -4.70 4.79
N TYR A 67 14.61 -3.56 5.34
CA TYR A 67 13.73 -2.46 5.74
C TYR A 67 13.18 -1.68 4.54
N TYR A 68 14.03 -1.29 3.59
CA TYR A 68 13.62 -0.41 2.48
C TYR A 68 13.05 -1.16 1.28
N VAL A 69 13.54 -2.38 0.99
CA VAL A 69 13.19 -3.09 -0.26
C VAL A 69 12.78 -4.54 -0.02
N ALA A 70 12.55 -4.94 1.24
CA ALA A 70 12.19 -6.31 1.62
C ALA A 70 13.11 -7.37 0.99
N GLY A 71 14.43 -7.07 0.94
CA GLY A 71 15.43 -7.95 0.32
C GLY A 71 15.28 -8.15 -1.19
N ARG A 72 14.37 -7.42 -1.85
CA ARG A 72 13.98 -7.59 -3.26
C ARG A 72 13.42 -8.98 -3.58
N GLU A 73 12.83 -9.65 -2.58
CA GLU A 73 12.32 -11.01 -2.70
C GLU A 73 10.82 -11.07 -3.03
N VAL A 74 10.08 -9.97 -2.82
CA VAL A 74 8.62 -9.93 -3.01
C VAL A 74 8.24 -10.14 -4.49
N PRO A 75 7.37 -11.12 -4.82
CA PRO A 75 6.96 -11.38 -6.21
C PRO A 75 6.15 -10.22 -6.82
N ALA A 76 6.19 -10.12 -8.15
CA ALA A 76 5.61 -9.00 -8.90
C ALA A 76 4.12 -8.77 -8.61
N VAL A 77 3.31 -9.83 -8.49
CA VAL A 77 1.87 -9.71 -8.22
C VAL A 77 1.61 -9.07 -6.85
N TYR A 78 2.33 -9.48 -5.81
CA TYR A 78 2.18 -8.91 -4.47
C TYR A 78 2.64 -7.46 -4.39
N ASN A 79 3.74 -7.10 -5.08
CA ASN A 79 4.17 -5.71 -5.21
C ASN A 79 3.14 -4.85 -5.97
N GLY A 80 2.53 -5.41 -7.01
CA GLY A 80 1.46 -4.76 -7.76
C GLY A 80 0.23 -4.50 -6.89
N MET A 81 -0.20 -5.49 -6.11
CA MET A 81 -1.30 -5.32 -5.14
C MET A 81 -0.98 -4.27 -4.07
N ALA A 82 0.22 -4.27 -3.52
CA ALA A 82 0.65 -3.27 -2.55
C ALA A 82 0.64 -1.85 -3.16
N THR A 83 1.14 -1.71 -4.39
CA THR A 83 1.10 -0.43 -5.12
C THR A 83 -0.33 0.04 -5.39
N ALA A 84 -1.22 -0.88 -5.76
CA ALA A 84 -2.63 -0.59 -5.96
C ALA A 84 -3.34 -0.19 -4.65
N ALA A 85 -2.98 -0.81 -3.53
CA ALA A 85 -3.52 -0.45 -2.22
C ALA A 85 -3.05 0.94 -1.79
N ASP A 86 -1.76 1.27 -1.94
CA ASP A 86 -1.22 2.60 -1.63
C ASP A 86 -1.81 3.70 -2.53
N TRP A 87 -2.18 3.35 -3.76
CA TRP A 87 -2.91 4.25 -4.67
C TRP A 87 -4.33 4.56 -4.17
N MET A 88 -4.94 3.67 -3.38
CA MET A 88 -6.28 3.85 -2.83
C MET A 88 -6.24 4.69 -1.55
N SER A 89 -6.47 5.99 -1.71
CA SER A 89 -6.51 6.96 -0.62
C SER A 89 -7.88 7.64 -0.51
N GLY A 90 -8.06 8.46 0.54
CA GLY A 90 -9.25 9.30 0.69
C GLY A 90 -9.48 10.27 -0.48
N ALA A 91 -8.40 10.71 -1.16
CA ALA A 91 -8.53 11.48 -2.40
C ALA A 91 -9.22 10.66 -3.49
N SER A 92 -8.80 9.42 -3.69
CA SER A 92 -9.39 8.52 -4.68
C SER A 92 -10.85 8.17 -4.36
N PHE A 93 -11.22 8.07 -3.07
CA PHE A 93 -12.59 7.73 -2.68
C PHE A 93 -13.52 8.94 -2.66
N VAL A 94 -13.19 9.97 -1.87
CA VAL A 94 -14.06 11.14 -1.64
C VAL A 94 -13.95 12.14 -2.78
N ALA A 95 -12.72 12.46 -3.22
CA ALA A 95 -12.53 13.51 -4.22
C ALA A 95 -12.98 13.06 -5.61
N LEU A 96 -12.79 11.78 -5.98
CA LEU A 96 -13.32 11.27 -7.24
C LEU A 96 -14.85 11.22 -7.24
N ALA A 97 -15.47 10.74 -6.16
CA ALA A 97 -16.93 10.71 -6.04
C ALA A 97 -17.52 12.12 -6.13
N GLY A 98 -16.95 13.08 -5.39
CA GLY A 98 -17.33 14.49 -5.49
C GLY A 98 -17.10 15.07 -6.88
N GLY A 99 -15.95 14.79 -7.49
CA GLY A 99 -15.60 15.24 -8.83
C GLY A 99 -16.59 14.75 -9.90
N ILE A 100 -16.96 13.47 -9.84
CA ILE A 100 -17.98 12.91 -10.74
C ILE A 100 -19.35 13.51 -10.45
N TYR A 101 -19.71 13.69 -9.18
CA TYR A 101 -20.99 14.30 -8.79
C TYR A 101 -21.15 15.72 -9.35
N PHE A 102 -20.11 16.56 -9.26
CA PHE A 102 -20.16 17.94 -9.72
C PHE A 102 -19.83 18.13 -11.21
N GLY A 103 -18.91 17.33 -11.76
CA GLY A 103 -18.34 17.50 -13.11
C GLY A 103 -18.61 16.36 -14.09
N GLY A 104 -19.41 15.37 -13.69
CA GLY A 104 -19.81 14.24 -14.53
C GLY A 104 -18.66 13.29 -14.88
N TYR A 105 -18.89 12.45 -15.89
CA TYR A 105 -17.97 11.38 -16.28
C TYR A 105 -16.60 11.86 -16.81
N GLY A 106 -16.45 13.14 -17.15
CA GLY A 106 -15.16 13.70 -17.54
C GLY A 106 -14.08 13.53 -16.45
N TYR A 107 -14.48 13.49 -15.17
CA TYR A 107 -13.57 13.22 -14.06
C TYR A 107 -12.95 11.82 -14.07
N LEU A 108 -13.50 10.87 -14.82
CA LEU A 108 -12.87 9.55 -15.01
C LEU A 108 -11.54 9.64 -15.75
N ALA A 109 -11.29 10.71 -16.51
CA ALA A 109 -10.00 10.95 -17.14
C ALA A 109 -8.85 11.02 -16.10
N PHE A 110 -9.11 11.50 -14.89
CA PHE A 110 -8.12 11.50 -13.81
C PHE A 110 -7.75 10.08 -13.38
N VAL A 111 -8.73 9.18 -13.26
CA VAL A 111 -8.49 7.76 -12.93
C VAL A 111 -7.61 7.10 -13.98
N VAL A 112 -7.95 7.30 -15.25
CA VAL A 112 -7.18 6.76 -16.38
C VAL A 112 -5.78 7.36 -16.41
N GLY A 113 -5.66 8.68 -16.23
CA GLY A 113 -4.38 9.39 -16.23
C GLY A 113 -3.44 8.92 -15.11
N TRP A 114 -3.93 8.80 -13.88
CA TRP A 114 -3.11 8.35 -12.75
C TRP A 114 -2.73 6.88 -12.88
N THR A 115 -3.67 6.02 -13.30
CA THR A 115 -3.41 4.59 -13.51
C THR A 115 -2.40 4.39 -14.64
N GLY A 116 -2.55 5.10 -15.75
CA GLY A 116 -1.60 5.11 -16.87
C GLY A 116 -0.22 5.64 -16.44
N GLY A 117 -0.18 6.61 -15.53
CA GLY A 117 1.05 7.12 -14.93
C GLY A 117 1.92 6.02 -14.29
N TYR A 118 1.31 5.03 -13.62
CA TYR A 118 2.07 3.90 -13.06
C TYR A 118 2.75 3.05 -14.15
N VAL A 119 2.12 2.89 -15.31
CA VAL A 119 2.73 2.17 -16.44
C VAL A 119 3.95 2.92 -16.96
N LEU A 120 3.84 4.25 -17.07
CA LEU A 120 4.95 5.11 -17.46
C LEU A 120 6.08 5.06 -16.44
N VAL A 121 5.80 5.20 -15.16
CA VAL A 121 6.80 5.12 -14.08
C VAL A 121 7.50 3.74 -14.09
N ASN A 122 6.73 2.66 -14.22
CA ASN A 122 7.27 1.30 -14.25
C ASN A 122 8.14 1.05 -15.49
N SER A 123 7.81 1.63 -16.64
CA SER A 123 8.55 1.42 -17.88
C SER A 123 9.77 2.34 -18.00
N LEU A 124 9.63 3.60 -17.58
CA LEU A 124 10.61 4.66 -17.82
C LEU A 124 11.52 4.95 -16.63
N MET A 125 11.12 4.64 -15.40
CA MET A 125 11.87 5.03 -14.20
C MET A 125 12.32 3.83 -13.36
N ALA A 126 11.41 2.89 -13.08
CA ALA A 126 11.70 1.74 -12.22
C ALA A 126 12.93 0.90 -12.63
N PRO A 127 13.22 0.65 -13.93
CA PRO A 127 14.40 -0.13 -14.33
C PRO A 127 15.71 0.56 -13.99
N TYR A 128 15.77 1.89 -14.11
CA TYR A 128 16.97 2.68 -13.82
C TYR A 128 17.19 2.76 -12.31
N LEU A 129 16.14 3.00 -11.53
CA LEU A 129 16.22 3.00 -10.06
C LEU A 129 16.70 1.63 -9.53
N ARG A 130 16.18 0.53 -10.08
CA ARG A 130 16.61 -0.83 -9.72
C ARG A 130 18.07 -1.11 -10.06
N LYS A 131 18.56 -0.63 -11.22
CA LYS A 131 19.97 -0.78 -11.63
C LYS A 131 20.92 0.05 -10.78
N PHE A 132 20.51 1.23 -10.34
CA PHE A 132 21.33 2.11 -9.50
C PHE A 132 21.46 1.60 -8.06
N GLY A 133 20.48 0.83 -7.56
CA GLY A 133 20.57 0.18 -6.25
C GLY A 133 20.30 1.08 -5.04
N CYS A 134 20.02 2.38 -5.25
CA CYS A 134 19.60 3.31 -4.21
C CYS A 134 18.26 2.88 -3.57
N TYR A 135 18.06 3.24 -2.30
CA TYR A 135 16.84 2.92 -1.55
C TYR A 135 15.73 3.96 -1.71
N THR A 136 16.07 5.20 -2.02
CA THR A 136 15.12 6.31 -2.14
C THR A 136 15.34 7.11 -3.43
N VAL A 137 14.28 7.79 -3.89
CA VAL A 137 14.36 8.68 -5.07
C VAL A 137 15.31 9.85 -4.83
N PRO A 138 15.30 10.54 -3.67
CA PRO A 138 16.30 11.56 -3.37
C PRO A 138 17.75 11.08 -3.48
N ASP A 139 18.05 9.87 -3.05
CA ASP A 139 19.40 9.29 -3.14
C ASP A 139 19.82 9.10 -4.59
N PHE A 140 18.89 8.63 -5.43
CA PHE A 140 19.13 8.52 -6.87
C PHE A 140 19.43 9.89 -7.49
N ILE A 141 18.65 10.92 -7.18
CA ILE A 141 18.84 12.27 -7.72
C ILE A 141 20.17 12.87 -7.25
N GLY A 142 20.47 12.79 -5.95
CA GLY A 142 21.74 13.28 -5.38
C GLY A 142 22.95 12.55 -5.96
N THR A 143 22.84 11.25 -6.21
CA THR A 143 23.91 10.47 -6.86
C THR A 143 24.06 10.81 -8.34
N ARG A 144 22.96 11.01 -9.06
CA ARG A 144 22.97 11.21 -10.52
C ARG A 144 23.36 12.63 -10.93
N TYR A 145 22.94 13.63 -10.16
CA TYR A 145 23.08 15.06 -10.49
C TYR A 145 23.95 15.83 -9.49
N GLY A 146 24.33 15.21 -8.37
CA GLY A 146 25.08 15.86 -7.30
C GLY A 146 24.21 16.72 -6.39
N GLY A 147 24.75 17.02 -5.20
CA GLY A 147 24.12 17.89 -4.21
C GLY A 147 23.10 17.20 -3.30
N ASN A 148 22.56 17.96 -2.34
CA ASN A 148 21.63 17.45 -1.33
C ASN A 148 20.21 18.04 -1.46
N PHE A 149 19.94 18.78 -2.55
CA PHE A 149 18.67 19.50 -2.72
C PHE A 149 17.44 18.59 -2.62
N ALA A 150 17.50 17.37 -3.18
CA ALA A 150 16.37 16.45 -3.16
C ALA A 150 16.02 15.88 -1.77
N ARG A 151 16.89 16.05 -0.76
CA ARG A 151 16.64 15.61 0.63
C ARG A 151 16.21 16.77 1.56
N PHE A 152 16.31 18.01 1.12
CA PHE A 152 15.87 19.22 1.84
C PHE A 152 14.49 19.66 1.35
#